data_AF-A0A2N3E0T5-F1
#
_entry.id   AF-A0A2N3E0T5-F1
#
_cell.length_a   1.000
_cell.length_b   1.000
_cell.length_c   1.000
_cell.angle_alpha   90.00
_cell.angle_beta   90.00
_cell.angle_gamma   90.00
#
_symmetry.space_group_name_H-M   'P 1'
#
loop_
_entity.id
_entity.type
_entity.pdbx_description
1 polymer ?
#
loop_
_entity_poly.entity_id
_entity_poly.type
_entity_poly.pdbx_seq_one_letter_code
_entity_poly.pdbx_strand_id
1 'polypeptide(L)'
;MYGQRGFSSGRRKSLLADYSTNLGELVSRRKSEAALRSAKVESDMASRTKSEFLANMSHELRTPLNAIIGFSEFIQHIAASGQPSDKTVEYASHIAGAGRHLLNIISDILDISKIESGTFELAKENCDLRELIDACIVLVEPRIREKKQVLEIKADPVLPRVPVDVRRIKQVLINLL
;
A
#
# COMPACT_ATOMS: atom_id res chain seq x y z
N MET A 1 -51.00 -23.81 -74.06
CA MET A 1 -49.88 -24.76 -74.16
C MET A 1 -48.67 -24.14 -73.45
N TYR A 2 -48.18 -24.84 -72.41
CA TYR A 2 -46.81 -24.92 -71.87
C TYR A 2 -45.84 -23.73 -72.06
N GLY A 3 -45.14 -23.22 -71.05
CA GLY A 3 -44.92 -23.74 -69.70
C GLY A 3 -43.97 -22.84 -68.90
N GLN A 4 -44.10 -22.97 -67.58
CA GLN A 4 -43.28 -22.41 -66.51
C GLN A 4 -41.76 -22.67 -66.71
N ARG A 5 -40.92 -21.80 -66.16
CA ARG A 5 -40.25 -21.99 -64.84
C ARG A 5 -39.17 -20.93 -64.64
N GLY A 6 -39.33 -20.15 -63.56
CA GLY A 6 -38.20 -19.49 -62.94
C GLY A 6 -37.24 -20.52 -62.35
N PHE A 7 -35.95 -20.26 -62.49
CA PHE A 7 -34.90 -20.95 -61.74
C PHE A 7 -33.87 -19.93 -61.25
N SER A 8 -34.08 -19.50 -60.00
CA SER A 8 -33.08 -19.29 -58.95
C SER A 8 -31.71 -18.70 -59.35
N SER A 9 -31.64 -17.37 -59.41
CA SER A 9 -30.39 -16.64 -59.09
C SER A 9 -30.24 -16.59 -57.57
N GLY A 10 -29.83 -17.71 -56.97
CA GLY A 10 -29.76 -17.81 -55.52
C GLY A 10 -28.98 -19.03 -55.07
N ARG A 11 -27.64 -18.86 -54.97
CA ARG A 11 -26.69 -19.57 -54.08
C ARG A 11 -25.29 -19.69 -54.69
N ARG A 12 -24.61 -18.56 -54.84
CA ARG A 12 -23.17 -18.49 -54.59
C ARG A 12 -22.93 -17.29 -53.70
N LYS A 13 -23.33 -17.41 -52.42
CA LYS A 13 -22.63 -16.66 -51.38
C LYS A 13 -21.15 -16.97 -51.61
N SER A 14 -20.36 -15.93 -51.89
CA SER A 14 -18.96 -16.09 -52.27
C SER A 14 -18.25 -16.84 -51.14
N LEU A 15 -17.60 -17.96 -51.44
CA LEU A 15 -16.80 -18.70 -50.44
C LEU A 15 -15.80 -17.79 -49.72
N LEU A 16 -15.34 -16.72 -50.39
CA LEU A 16 -14.50 -15.68 -49.80
C LEU A 16 -15.24 -14.83 -48.76
N ALA A 17 -16.52 -14.55 -48.95
CA ALA A 17 -17.33 -13.81 -47.97
C ALA A 17 -17.61 -14.67 -46.73
N ASP A 18 -17.93 -15.95 -46.92
CA ASP A 18 -18.13 -16.89 -45.80
C ASP A 18 -16.79 -17.13 -45.05
N TYR A 19 -15.67 -17.25 -45.78
CA TYR A 19 -14.34 -17.38 -45.19
C TYR A 19 -13.88 -16.12 -44.45
N SER A 20 -14.13 -14.93 -45.01
CA SER A 20 -13.83 -13.66 -44.36
C SER A 20 -14.66 -13.45 -43.10
N THR A 21 -15.93 -13.87 -43.12
CA THR A 21 -16.82 -13.77 -41.95
C THR A 21 -16.34 -14.71 -40.85
N ASN A 22 -16.07 -15.98 -41.18
CA ASN A 22 -15.53 -16.96 -40.23
C ASN A 22 -14.17 -16.55 -39.66
N LEU A 23 -13.26 -16.00 -40.49
CA LEU A 23 -11.99 -15.46 -40.01
C LEU A 23 -12.19 -14.27 -39.07
N GLY A 24 -13.10 -13.36 -39.40
CA GLY A 24 -13.46 -12.23 -38.54
C GLY A 24 -13.98 -12.69 -37.18
N GLU A 25 -14.88 -13.68 -37.17
CA GLU A 25 -15.38 -14.30 -35.95
C GLU A 25 -14.29 -14.99 -35.13
N LEU A 26 -13.40 -15.77 -35.77
CA LEU A 26 -12.27 -16.43 -35.12
C LEU A 26 -11.29 -15.42 -34.50
N VAL A 27 -10.97 -14.33 -35.21
CA VAL A 27 -10.08 -13.27 -34.71
C VAL A 27 -10.75 -12.53 -33.55
N SER A 28 -12.03 -12.18 -33.67
CA SER A 28 -12.80 -11.54 -32.60
C SER A 28 -12.85 -12.41 -31.35
N ARG A 29 -13.15 -13.70 -31.50
CA ARG A 29 -13.15 -14.68 -30.41
C ARG A 29 -11.79 -14.78 -29.72
N ARG A 30 -10.70 -14.90 -30.48
CA ARG A 30 -9.35 -14.93 -29.90
C ARG A 30 -8.99 -13.65 -29.15
N LYS A 31 -9.38 -12.48 -29.66
CA LYS A 31 -9.17 -11.20 -28.96
C LYS A 31 -9.95 -11.15 -27.64
N SER A 32 -11.21 -11.57 -27.66
CA SER A 32 -12.03 -11.64 -26.44
C SER A 32 -11.48 -12.65 -25.43
N GLU A 33 -11.06 -13.84 -25.87
CA GLU A 33 -10.41 -14.84 -25.01
C GLU A 33 -9.10 -14.30 -24.40
N ALA A 34 -8.28 -13.60 -25.19
CA ALA A 34 -7.06 -12.97 -24.71
C ALA A 34 -7.35 -11.84 -23.69
N ALA A 35 -8.35 -11.00 -23.95
CA ALA A 35 -8.77 -9.93 -23.04
C ALA A 35 -9.32 -10.50 -21.72
N LEU A 36 -10.17 -11.53 -21.79
CA LEU A 36 -10.69 -12.24 -20.61
C LEU A 36 -9.56 -12.86 -19.79
N ARG A 37 -8.58 -13.49 -20.46
CA ARG A 37 -7.42 -14.07 -19.79
C ARG A 37 -6.57 -12.99 -19.12
N SER A 38 -6.34 -11.85 -19.79
CA SER A 38 -5.59 -10.73 -19.23
C SER A 38 -6.29 -10.15 -18.00
N ALA A 39 -7.59 -9.86 -18.10
CA ALA A 39 -8.38 -9.35 -16.99
C ALA A 39 -8.44 -10.35 -15.82
N LYS A 40 -8.49 -11.65 -16.11
CA LYS A 40 -8.44 -12.69 -15.07
C LYS A 40 -7.09 -12.70 -14.34
N VAL A 41 -5.99 -12.63 -15.08
CA VAL A 41 -4.63 -12.56 -14.49
C VAL A 41 -4.51 -11.31 -13.61
N GLU A 42 -4.94 -10.15 -14.09
CA GLU A 42 -4.92 -8.91 -13.33
C GLU A 42 -5.76 -9.00 -12.06
N SER A 43 -6.99 -9.53 -12.16
CA SER A 43 -7.86 -9.75 -11.01
C SER A 43 -7.27 -10.72 -9.98
N ASP A 44 -6.63 -11.81 -10.43
CA ASP A 44 -6.02 -12.79 -9.56
C ASP A 44 -4.78 -12.21 -8.86
N MET A 45 -3.99 -11.40 -9.57
CA MET A 45 -2.87 -10.65 -8.99
C MET A 45 -3.35 -9.65 -7.93
N ALA A 46 -4.40 -8.88 -8.21
CA ALA A 46 -4.98 -7.95 -7.25
C ALA A 46 -5.51 -8.66 -5.99
N SER A 47 -6.23 -9.77 -6.18
CA SER A 47 -6.76 -10.59 -5.09
C SER A 47 -5.65 -11.17 -4.21
N ARG A 48 -4.58 -11.68 -4.85
CA ARG A 48 -3.41 -12.20 -4.14
C ARG A 48 -2.70 -11.10 -3.35
N THR A 49 -2.46 -9.95 -3.96
CA THR A 49 -1.82 -8.80 -3.31
C THR A 49 -2.62 -8.34 -2.10
N LYS A 50 -3.96 -8.26 -2.23
CA LYS A 50 -4.86 -7.93 -1.11
C LYS A 50 -4.77 -8.96 0.02
N SER A 51 -4.72 -10.24 -0.32
CA SER A 51 -4.64 -11.32 0.66
C SER A 51 -3.31 -11.30 1.42
N GLU A 52 -2.20 -11.11 0.70
CA GLU A 52 -0.86 -10.96 1.27
C GLU A 52 -0.77 -9.71 2.16
N PHE A 53 -1.34 -8.58 1.72
CA PHE A 53 -1.43 -7.36 2.52
C PHE A 53 -2.17 -7.60 3.84
N LEU A 54 -3.37 -8.20 3.80
CA LEU A 54 -4.16 -8.47 5.00
C LEU A 54 -3.48 -9.45 5.95
N ALA A 55 -2.79 -10.46 5.42
CA ALA A 55 -2.01 -11.39 6.22
C ALA A 55 -0.85 -10.66 6.92
N ASN A 56 -0.09 -9.85 6.18
CA ASN A 56 1.02 -9.06 6.73
C ASN A 56 0.53 -8.09 7.81
N MET A 57 -0.54 -7.33 7.55
CA MET A 57 -1.11 -6.43 8.55
C MET A 57 -1.60 -7.19 9.79
N SER A 58 -2.20 -8.37 9.62
CA SER A 58 -2.60 -9.19 10.76
C SER A 58 -1.41 -9.60 11.63
N HIS A 59 -0.27 -9.93 11.04
CA HIS A 59 0.95 -10.25 11.77
C HIS A 59 1.57 -9.02 12.45
N GLU A 60 1.70 -7.91 11.72
CA GLU A 60 2.23 -6.64 12.21
C GLU A 60 1.41 -6.09 13.38
N LEU A 61 0.09 -6.29 13.39
CA LEU A 61 -0.78 -5.86 14.50
C LEU A 61 -0.67 -6.78 15.74
N ARG A 62 -0.49 -8.09 15.55
CA ARG A 62 -0.43 -9.06 16.68
C ARG A 62 0.80 -8.84 17.56
N THR A 63 1.95 -8.56 16.96
CA THR A 63 3.22 -8.40 17.70
C THR A 63 3.17 -7.29 18.77
N PRO A 64 2.83 -6.02 18.44
CA PRO A 64 2.73 -4.97 19.44
C PRO A 64 1.57 -5.21 20.42
N LEU A 65 0.45 -5.80 19.98
CA LEU A 65 -0.66 -6.13 20.88
C LEU A 65 -0.25 -7.15 21.94
N ASN A 66 0.44 -8.22 21.54
CA ASN A 66 0.95 -9.24 22.45
C ASN A 66 1.99 -8.66 23.43
N ALA A 67 2.82 -7.73 22.97
CA ALA A 67 3.74 -7.01 23.84
C ALA A 67 2.99 -6.20 24.90
N ILE A 68 1.95 -5.44 24.51
CA ILE A 68 1.11 -4.68 25.45
C ILE A 68 0.49 -5.59 26.50
N ILE A 69 -0.11 -6.71 26.09
CA ILE A 69 -0.75 -7.67 26.98
C ILE A 69 0.29 -8.26 27.94
N GLY A 70 1.39 -8.80 27.42
CA GLY A 70 2.41 -9.47 28.25
C GLY A 70 3.08 -8.53 29.26
N PHE A 71 3.46 -7.31 28.86
CA PHE A 71 4.02 -6.34 29.81
C PHE A 71 2.99 -5.87 30.84
N SER A 72 1.71 -5.78 30.47
CA SER A 72 0.64 -5.46 31.42
C SER A 72 0.44 -6.57 32.45
N GLU A 73 0.48 -7.83 32.03
CA GLU A 73 0.43 -9.00 32.92
C GLU A 73 1.62 -9.04 33.88
N PHE A 74 2.83 -8.71 33.42
CA PHE A 74 3.99 -8.61 34.31
C PHE A 74 3.85 -7.51 35.36
N ILE A 75 3.29 -6.35 35.00
CA ILE A 75 3.01 -5.28 35.97
C ILE A 75 1.97 -5.74 37.00
N GLN A 76 0.92 -6.45 36.58
CA GLN A 76 -0.09 -7.01 37.50
C GLN A 76 0.53 -8.02 38.48
N HIS A 77 1.42 -8.88 38.00
CA HIS A 77 2.14 -9.84 38.85
C HIS A 77 3.04 -9.14 39.88
N ILE A 78 3.76 -8.08 39.47
CA ILE A 78 4.56 -7.25 40.40
C ILE A 78 3.64 -6.63 41.46
N ALA A 79 2.52 -6.03 41.04
CA ALA A 79 1.57 -5.41 41.97
C ALA A 79 1.01 -6.42 42.99
N ALA A 80 0.70 -7.64 42.55
CA ALA A 80 0.21 -8.72 43.43
C ALA A 80 1.28 -9.22 44.43
N SER A 81 2.57 -9.09 44.10
CA SER A 81 3.67 -9.52 44.98
C SER A 81 3.90 -8.60 46.19
N GLY A 82 3.32 -7.39 46.18
CA GLY A 82 3.45 -6.41 47.27
C GLY A 82 4.84 -5.79 47.43
N GLN A 83 5.80 -6.10 46.54
CA GLN A 83 7.13 -5.50 46.55
C GLN A 83 7.25 -4.44 45.46
N PRO A 84 7.68 -3.20 45.80
CA PRO A 84 7.98 -2.19 44.79
C PRO A 84 9.13 -2.69 43.89
N SER A 85 8.95 -2.57 42.58
CA SER A 85 9.95 -2.98 41.59
C SER A 85 10.19 -1.85 40.59
N ASP A 86 11.47 -1.52 40.38
CA ASP A 86 11.90 -0.56 39.35
C ASP A 86 11.50 -1.02 37.93
N LYS A 87 11.20 -2.31 37.75
CA LYS A 87 10.76 -2.88 36.47
C LYS A 87 9.38 -2.41 36.01
N THR A 88 8.52 -1.92 36.92
CA THR A 88 7.21 -1.42 36.53
C THR A 88 7.31 -0.24 35.56
N VAL A 89 8.27 0.67 35.77
CA VAL A 89 8.49 1.83 34.90
C VAL A 89 9.02 1.38 33.54
N GLU A 90 9.95 0.41 33.51
CA GLU A 90 10.49 -0.17 32.28
C GLU A 90 9.39 -0.83 31.45
N TYR A 91 8.57 -1.70 32.06
CA TYR A 91 7.46 -2.37 31.37
C TYR A 91 6.39 -1.39 30.89
N ALA A 92 6.08 -0.34 31.67
CA ALA A 92 5.19 0.73 31.22
C ALA A 92 5.74 1.47 29.99
N SER A 93 7.06 1.69 29.93
CA SER A 93 7.73 2.25 28.75
C SER A 93 7.60 1.34 27.53
N HIS A 94 7.78 0.02 27.70
CA HIS A 94 7.59 -0.95 26.62
C HIS A 94 6.14 -0.99 26.11
N ILE A 95 5.14 -0.93 27.00
CA ILE A 95 3.71 -0.81 26.62
C ILE A 95 3.49 0.45 25.78
N ALA A 96 4.00 1.59 26.23
CA ALA A 96 3.86 2.85 25.51
C ALA A 96 4.53 2.80 24.12
N GLY A 97 5.70 2.16 24.01
CA GLY A 97 6.37 1.93 22.74
C GLY A 97 5.55 1.06 21.78
N ALA A 98 5.05 -0.07 22.27
CA ALA A 98 4.20 -0.98 21.49
C ALA A 98 2.88 -0.31 21.05
N GLY A 99 2.25 0.48 21.91
CA GLY A 99 1.04 1.25 21.58
C GLY A 99 1.27 2.30 20.49
N ARG A 100 2.40 3.02 20.53
CA ARG A 100 2.79 3.96 19.46
C ARG A 100 3.04 3.24 18.14
N HIS A 101 3.71 2.09 18.19
CA HIS A 101 3.94 1.28 16.99
C HIS A 101 2.62 0.81 16.36
N LEU A 102 1.70 0.31 17.17
CA LEU A 102 0.37 -0.10 16.73
C LEU A 102 -0.41 1.04 16.08
N LEU A 103 -0.36 2.25 16.68
CA LEU A 103 -1.00 3.45 16.12
C LEU A 103 -0.43 3.83 14.75
N ASN A 104 0.88 3.67 14.55
CA ASN A 104 1.52 3.92 13.26
C ASN A 104 1.00 2.94 12.19
N ILE A 105 0.94 1.64 12.52
CA ILE A 105 0.40 0.62 11.58
C ILE A 105 -1.04 0.94 11.18
N ILE A 106 -1.89 1.31 12.15
CA ILE A 106 -3.28 1.70 11.87
C ILE A 106 -3.33 2.93 10.96
N SER A 107 -2.48 3.92 11.21
CA SER A 107 -2.40 5.13 10.39
C SER A 107 -1.98 4.82 8.95
N ASP A 108 -1.00 3.93 8.76
CA ASP A 108 -0.54 3.50 7.44
C ASP A 108 -1.65 2.77 6.66
N ILE A 109 -2.42 1.89 7.33
CA ILE A 109 -3.58 1.20 6.72
C ILE A 109 -4.65 2.21 6.29
N LEU A 110 -4.95 3.21 7.13
CA LEU A 110 -5.92 4.25 6.81
C LEU A 110 -5.46 5.12 5.65
N ASP A 111 -4.17 5.44 5.56
CA ASP A 111 -3.61 6.22 4.47
C ASP A 111 -3.69 5.46 3.14
N ILE A 112 -3.35 4.16 3.12
CA ILE A 112 -3.52 3.30 1.94
C ILE A 112 -4.99 3.27 1.51
N SER A 113 -5.93 3.10 2.44
CA SER A 113 -7.36 3.06 2.15
C SER A 113 -7.87 4.37 1.51
N LYS A 114 -7.32 5.52 1.94
CA LYS A 114 -7.64 6.82 1.34
C LYS A 114 -7.07 6.96 -0.07
N ILE A 115 -5.85 6.44 -0.30
CA ILE A 115 -5.21 6.45 -1.62
C ILE A 115 -6.02 5.58 -2.60
N GLU A 116 -6.39 4.36 -2.20
CA GLU A 116 -7.16 3.45 -3.05
C GLU A 116 -8.57 3.98 -3.39
N SER A 117 -9.21 4.69 -2.45
CA SER A 117 -10.51 5.32 -2.68
C SER A 117 -10.43 6.65 -3.45
N GLY A 118 -9.22 7.14 -3.75
CA GLY A 118 -9.01 8.44 -4.40
C GLY A 118 -9.36 9.64 -3.52
N THR A 119 -9.53 9.44 -2.21
CA THR A 119 -9.88 10.49 -1.24
C THR A 119 -8.67 11.11 -0.55
N PHE A 120 -7.46 10.69 -0.92
CA PHE A 120 -6.23 11.20 -0.35
C PHE A 120 -5.89 12.57 -0.94
N GLU A 121 -6.00 13.60 -0.10
CA GLU A 121 -5.65 14.98 -0.47
C GLU A 121 -4.33 15.40 0.17
N LEU A 122 -3.49 16.09 -0.61
CA LEU A 122 -2.25 16.69 -0.13
C LEU A 122 -2.50 18.13 0.31
N ALA A 123 -2.20 18.43 1.57
CA ALA A 123 -2.26 19.79 2.09
C ALA A 123 -0.95 20.51 1.76
N LYS A 124 -0.81 20.99 0.53
CA LYS A 124 0.41 21.65 0.07
C LYS A 124 0.52 23.07 0.60
N GLU A 125 1.64 23.36 1.26
CA GLU A 125 2.00 24.68 1.72
C GLU A 125 3.44 25.03 1.31
N ASN A 126 3.76 26.32 1.22
CA ASN A 126 5.09 26.76 0.81
C ASN A 126 6.08 26.51 1.96
N CYS A 127 6.88 25.46 1.83
CA CYS A 127 7.76 24.97 2.88
C CYS A 127 9.21 25.40 2.65
N ASP A 128 9.92 25.69 3.73
CA ASP A 128 11.38 25.72 3.73
C ASP A 128 11.92 24.29 3.91
N LEU A 129 12.55 23.74 2.86
CA LEU A 129 13.08 22.38 2.90
C LEU A 129 14.20 22.19 3.92
N ARG A 130 14.97 23.24 4.22
CA ARG A 130 16.06 23.15 5.19
C ARG A 130 15.48 22.94 6.59
N GLU A 131 14.51 23.76 6.98
CA GLU A 131 13.83 23.62 8.28
C GLU A 131 13.16 22.24 8.42
N LEU A 132 12.56 21.73 7.34
CA LEU A 132 11.93 20.42 7.33
C LEU A 132 12.95 19.28 7.52
N ILE A 133 14.07 19.31 6.78
CA ILE A 133 15.13 18.31 6.90
C ILE A 133 15.73 18.34 8.30
N ASP A 134 16.03 19.53 8.84
CA ASP A 134 16.58 19.71 10.19
C ASP A 134 15.62 19.15 11.26
N ALA A 135 14.31 19.38 11.11
CA ALA A 135 13.30 18.81 12.00
C ALA A 135 13.20 17.27 11.92
N CYS A 136 13.47 16.67 10.76
CA CYS A 136 13.55 15.21 10.61
C CYS A 136 14.80 14.66 11.30
N ILE A 137 15.95 15.31 11.14
CA ILE A 137 17.23 14.90 11.72
C ILE A 137 17.12 14.80 13.24
N VAL A 138 16.57 15.85 13.89
CA VAL A 138 16.37 15.87 15.35
C VAL A 138 15.57 14.66 15.85
N LEU A 139 14.61 14.17 15.05
CA LEU A 139 13.78 13.02 15.43
C LEU A 139 14.49 11.67 15.26
N VAL A 140 15.37 11.53 14.25
CA VAL A 140 16.06 10.27 13.97
C VAL A 140 17.41 10.14 14.70
N GLU A 141 18.00 11.26 15.10
CA GLU A 141 19.33 11.31 15.73
C GLU A 141 19.49 10.38 16.94
N PRO A 142 18.53 10.23 17.87
CA PRO A 142 18.63 9.26 18.95
C PRO A 142 18.79 7.81 18.45
N ARG A 143 18.04 7.43 17.40
CA ARG A 143 18.07 6.08 16.80
C ARG A 143 19.39 5.83 16.07
N ILE A 144 19.90 6.84 15.35
CA ILE A 144 21.19 6.78 14.66
C ILE A 144 22.33 6.59 15.67
N ARG A 145 22.32 7.35 16.78
CA ARG A 145 23.32 7.21 17.86
C ARG A 145 23.24 5.85 18.55
N GLU A 146 22.04 5.37 18.86
CA GLU A 146 21.82 4.06 19.46
C GLU A 146 22.38 2.94 18.58
N LYS A 147 22.14 3.01 17.26
CA LYS A 147 22.66 2.07 16.27
C LYS A 147 24.12 2.31 15.86
N LYS A 148 24.78 3.34 16.40
CA LYS A 148 26.15 3.75 16.06
C LYS A 148 26.36 3.97 14.55
N GLN A 149 25.36 4.54 13.89
CA GLN A 149 25.42 4.87 12.47
C GLN A 149 25.87 6.32 12.25
N VAL A 150 26.36 6.61 11.06
CA VAL A 150 26.74 7.97 10.64
C VAL A 150 25.69 8.46 9.65
N LEU A 151 25.11 9.62 9.92
CA LEU A 151 24.20 10.32 9.01
C LEU A 151 24.96 11.49 8.36
N GLU A 152 25.16 11.43 7.05
CA GLU A 152 25.77 12.51 6.27
C GLU A 152 24.68 13.25 5.48
N ILE A 153 24.68 14.58 5.56
CA ILE A 153 23.71 15.43 4.87
C ILE A 153 24.44 16.25 3.81
N LYS A 154 24.11 16.01 2.54
CA LYS A 154 24.61 16.78 1.40
C LYS A 154 23.45 17.54 0.78
N ALA A 155 23.40 18.84 1.06
CA ALA A 155 22.41 19.74 0.49
C ALA A 155 23.05 21.10 0.27
N ASP A 156 22.56 21.84 -0.74
CA ASP A 156 23.02 23.20 -0.98
C ASP A 156 22.71 24.11 0.23
N PRO A 157 23.53 25.15 0.47
CA PRO A 157 23.32 26.08 1.57
C PRO A 157 21.99 26.84 1.49
N VAL A 158 21.50 27.05 0.26
CA VAL A 158 20.25 27.74 -0.03
C VAL A 158 19.35 26.78 -0.81
N LEU A 159 18.30 26.30 -0.16
CA LEU A 159 17.28 25.48 -0.80
C LEU A 159 16.07 26.36 -1.17
N PRO A 160 15.41 26.10 -2.31
CA PRO A 160 14.21 26.84 -2.68
C PRO A 160 13.04 26.48 -1.75
N ARG A 161 12.14 27.44 -1.54
CA ARG A 161 10.84 27.14 -0.94
C ARG A 161 9.96 26.46 -1.98
N VAL A 162 9.33 25.36 -1.61
CA VAL A 162 8.50 24.55 -2.52
C VAL A 162 7.13 24.25 -1.92
N PRO A 163 6.07 24.21 -2.74
CA PRO A 163 4.74 23.83 -2.28
C PRO A 163 4.66 22.32 -2.07
N VAL A 164 4.71 21.89 -0.81
CA VAL A 164 4.68 20.46 -0.41
C VAL A 164 3.78 20.27 0.80
N ASP A 165 3.30 19.04 0.98
CA ASP A 165 2.66 18.64 2.24
C ASP A 165 3.76 18.29 3.25
N VAL A 166 3.99 19.21 4.20
CA VAL A 166 5.07 19.12 5.19
C VAL A 166 4.97 17.84 6.00
N ARG A 167 3.75 17.45 6.39
CA ARG A 167 3.53 16.25 7.19
C ARG A 167 3.90 14.99 6.41
N ARG A 168 3.53 14.92 5.12
CA ARG A 168 3.83 13.77 4.27
C ARG A 168 5.30 13.67 3.90
N ILE A 169 5.95 14.77 3.57
CA ILE A 169 7.40 14.75 3.31
C ILE A 169 8.17 14.37 4.57
N LYS A 170 7.77 14.88 5.75
CA LYS A 170 8.36 14.46 7.02
C LYS A 170 8.26 12.95 7.25
N GLN A 171 7.08 12.37 6.99
CA GLN A 171 6.84 10.94 7.09
C GLN A 171 7.72 10.14 6.12
N VAL A 172 7.82 10.58 4.86
CA VAL A 172 8.72 9.96 3.86
C VAL A 172 10.17 9.98 4.34
N LEU A 173 10.66 11.13 4.79
CA LEU A 173 12.05 11.27 5.25
C LEU A 173 12.32 10.39 6.48
N ILE A 174 11.45 10.39 7.48
CA ILE A 174 11.63 9.57 8.69
C ILE A 174 11.57 8.06 8.36
N ASN A 175 10.77 7.65 7.38
CA ASN A 175 10.68 6.25 7.00
C ASN A 175 11.91 5.76 6.21
N LEU A 176 12.59 6.66 5.51
CA LEU A 176 13.79 6.34 4.72
C LEU A 176 15.10 6.41 5.52
N LEU A 177 15.13 7.20 6.60
CA LEU A 177 16.27 7.40 7.50
C LEU A 177 16.30 6.40 8.65
#